data_AF-A0AAD3CJ46-F1
#
_entry.id   AF-A0AAD3CJ46-F1
#
_cell.length_a   1.000
_cell.length_b   1.000
_cell.length_c   1.000
_cell.angle_alpha   90.00
_cell.angle_beta   90.00
_cell.angle_gamma   90.00
#
_symmetry.space_group_name_H-M   'P 1'
#
loop_
_entity.id
_entity.type
_entity.pdbx_description
1 polymer ?
#
loop_
_entity_poly.entity_id
_entity_poly.type
_entity_poly.pdbx_seq_one_letter_code
_entity_poly.pdbx_strand_id
1 'polypeptide(L)'
;MDRLLTNDLGNGYCEWQPPLYDIPEEIDFYKTAVVGFPSGDKRMIYVQMEALAGWAAKDEWDFEFLGMSNHPFIKANYPHHEGIWGWEDAADQVVMMIRNIRRSMVEYHDILWDIGYAKTWDQANMFLDNLYFERPPMEDFLAWRDLRVLDEVHWYGWFIDYWMEGGLLRDIFTHKITTPEHWNMLMLPTAFSKEEVDYDLIIGNKTVTPSYDYHCTNGDISGGCEPVAVISAEKLADYTEGPAETRKIAQVLMNNEKMAKWVISEEAWHCVWEELIVNRKGLRTIQDRPFVEADYNFSAEMLEGMLHELDRLIAKYSSDEWNTKETANRVVELLTWHRDLIQTELDEVNSGTRVLTDNDILGPKERIKRKVKKLEDEIFEKTGDKDQAKADARHLAHRHSQEKKDYTEYFEALNKALHKRRREKNEKDSLERGEILRRYLSKRLK
;
A
#
# COMPACT_ATOMS: atom_id res chain seq x y z
N MET A 1 32.73 8.34 -14.50
CA MET A 1 32.45 7.55 -13.28
C MET A 1 32.08 6.16 -13.74
N ASP A 2 32.76 5.14 -13.22
CA ASP A 2 32.41 3.76 -13.53
C ASP A 2 31.19 3.39 -12.69
N ARG A 3 30.09 3.13 -13.38
CA ARG A 3 28.82 2.77 -12.76
C ARG A 3 28.80 1.28 -12.47
N LEU A 4 28.25 0.93 -11.31
CA LEU A 4 28.04 -0.46 -10.94
C LEU A 4 26.74 -0.98 -11.60
N LEU A 5 26.84 -2.10 -12.32
CA LEU A 5 25.72 -2.67 -13.08
C LEU A 5 25.59 -4.15 -12.80
N THR A 6 24.35 -4.63 -12.89
CA THR A 6 24.07 -6.06 -12.90
C THR A 6 24.69 -6.68 -14.15
N ASN A 7 25.50 -7.72 -13.96
CA ASN A 7 26.23 -8.38 -15.04
C ASN A 7 25.67 -9.79 -15.28
N ASP A 8 25.51 -10.15 -16.56
CA ASP A 8 25.41 -11.54 -16.98
C ASP A 8 26.85 -12.08 -17.20
N LEU A 9 27.25 -13.04 -16.37
CA LEU A 9 28.58 -13.66 -16.43
C LEU A 9 28.61 -14.86 -17.42
N GLY A 10 27.50 -15.15 -18.09
CA GLY A 10 27.30 -16.30 -18.96
C GLY A 10 27.01 -17.60 -18.20
N ASN A 11 26.55 -18.62 -18.92
CA ASN A 11 26.19 -19.94 -18.37
C ASN A 11 25.15 -19.89 -17.23
N GLY A 12 24.29 -18.86 -17.21
CA GLY A 12 23.27 -18.67 -16.18
C GLY A 12 23.81 -18.08 -14.86
N TYR A 13 25.03 -17.56 -14.84
CA TYR A 13 25.56 -16.86 -13.67
C TYR A 13 25.28 -15.36 -13.78
N CYS A 14 24.69 -14.82 -12.71
CA CYS A 14 24.36 -13.41 -12.59
C CYS A 14 25.10 -12.77 -11.42
N GLU A 15 25.49 -11.50 -11.56
CA GLU A 15 26.06 -10.71 -10.48
C GLU A 15 25.33 -9.37 -10.39
N TRP A 16 24.48 -9.22 -9.37
CA TRP A 16 23.90 -7.94 -9.03
C TRP A 16 24.89 -7.01 -8.35
N GLN A 17 24.80 -5.72 -8.69
CA GLN A 17 25.53 -4.65 -8.03
C GLN A 17 24.55 -3.58 -7.52
N PRO A 18 24.81 -2.97 -6.35
CA PRO A 18 23.98 -1.89 -5.84
C PRO A 18 24.08 -0.63 -6.72
N PRO A 19 23.04 0.22 -6.74
CA PRO A 19 23.08 1.48 -7.47
C PRO A 19 24.09 2.46 -6.87
N LEU A 20 24.47 3.47 -7.64
CA LEU A 20 25.14 4.65 -7.11
C LEU A 20 24.12 5.56 -6.41
N TYR A 21 24.41 5.94 -5.16
CA TYR A 21 23.57 6.82 -4.34
C TYR A 21 23.93 8.30 -4.52
N ASP A 22 25.18 8.61 -4.87
CA ASP A 22 25.61 9.96 -5.23
C ASP A 22 25.25 10.22 -6.71
N ILE A 23 24.08 10.82 -6.93
CA ILE A 23 23.56 11.08 -8.28
C ILE A 23 24.15 12.38 -8.85
N PRO A 24 24.87 12.36 -9.98
CA PRO A 24 25.44 13.56 -10.57
C PRO A 24 24.35 14.55 -11.02
N GLU A 25 24.55 15.83 -10.72
CA GLU A 25 23.58 16.90 -11.03
C GLU A 25 23.55 17.27 -12.52
N GLU A 26 24.63 17.01 -13.25
CA GLU A 26 24.79 17.39 -14.64
C GLU A 26 24.12 16.42 -15.64
N ILE A 27 23.66 15.26 -15.17
CA ILE A 27 23.00 14.29 -16.04
C ILE A 27 21.54 14.66 -16.22
N ASP A 28 21.16 14.95 -17.46
CA ASP A 28 19.75 15.12 -17.85
C ASP A 28 19.07 13.74 -17.96
N PHE A 29 18.42 13.29 -16.90
CA PHE A 29 17.61 12.07 -16.86
C PHE A 29 16.19 12.34 -17.38
N TYR A 30 15.55 11.30 -17.93
CA TYR A 30 14.10 11.28 -18.10
C TYR A 30 13.50 10.54 -16.90
N LYS A 31 12.94 11.29 -15.96
CA LYS A 31 12.64 10.85 -14.61
C LYS A 31 11.27 10.17 -14.53
N THR A 32 11.21 9.07 -13.79
CA THR A 32 10.02 8.22 -13.69
C THR A 32 9.45 8.26 -12.28
N ALA A 33 8.20 8.71 -12.13
CA ALA A 33 7.42 8.53 -10.93
C ALA A 33 6.84 7.12 -10.88
N VAL A 34 7.29 6.32 -9.92
CA VAL A 34 6.76 5.00 -9.59
C VAL A 34 5.66 5.20 -8.55
N VAL A 35 4.42 5.16 -9.03
CA VAL A 35 3.22 5.40 -8.23
C VAL A 35 2.54 4.06 -7.92
N GLY A 36 1.83 4.00 -6.81
CA GLY A 36 1.06 2.84 -6.39
C GLY A 36 0.38 3.16 -5.07
N PHE A 37 -0.72 2.47 -4.76
CA PHE A 37 -1.35 2.54 -3.44
C PHE A 37 -0.29 2.25 -2.35
N PRO A 38 -0.37 2.82 -1.14
CA PRO A 38 0.46 2.37 -0.01
C PRO A 38 0.41 0.86 0.12
N SER A 39 1.54 0.21 0.44
CA SER A 39 1.69 -1.26 0.35
C SER A 39 1.45 -1.88 -1.03
N GLY A 40 1.45 -1.09 -2.10
CA GLY A 40 1.39 -1.59 -3.48
C GLY A 40 2.70 -2.21 -3.97
N ASP A 41 3.65 -2.53 -3.08
CA ASP A 41 4.96 -3.11 -3.41
C ASP A 41 5.86 -2.27 -4.33
N LYS A 42 5.66 -0.94 -4.42
CA LYS A 42 6.46 -0.01 -5.24
C LYS A 42 7.98 -0.21 -5.13
N ARG A 43 8.43 -0.68 -3.95
CA ARG A 43 9.82 -1.06 -3.67
C ARG A 43 10.37 -2.08 -4.64
N MET A 44 9.58 -3.07 -5.03
CA MET A 44 10.02 -4.06 -5.99
C MET A 44 10.29 -3.43 -7.36
N ILE A 45 9.44 -2.51 -7.85
CA ILE A 45 9.65 -1.88 -9.15
C ILE A 45 10.86 -0.96 -9.15
N TYR A 46 10.96 -0.03 -8.18
CA TYR A 46 12.06 0.93 -8.26
C TYR A 46 13.41 0.23 -8.06
N VAL A 47 13.51 -0.86 -7.27
CA VAL A 47 14.76 -1.63 -7.14
C VAL A 47 15.11 -2.35 -8.45
N GLN A 48 14.12 -2.80 -9.23
CA GLN A 48 14.36 -3.31 -10.58
C GLN A 48 14.90 -2.20 -11.48
N MET A 49 14.33 -0.99 -11.42
CA MET A 49 14.82 0.18 -12.17
C MET A 49 16.25 0.57 -11.75
N GLU A 50 16.55 0.56 -10.44
CA GLU A 50 17.89 0.78 -9.88
C GLU A 50 18.89 -0.24 -10.42
N ALA A 51 18.53 -1.53 -10.46
CA ALA A 51 19.42 -2.59 -10.93
C ALA A 51 19.58 -2.61 -12.46
N LEU A 52 18.57 -2.15 -13.21
CA LEU A 52 18.64 -1.97 -14.67
C LEU A 52 19.48 -0.74 -15.07
N ALA A 53 19.46 0.31 -14.26
CA ALA A 53 20.05 1.60 -14.59
C ALA A 53 21.18 2.06 -13.66
N GLY A 54 21.57 1.30 -12.65
CA GLY A 54 22.67 1.62 -11.72
C GLY A 54 22.52 2.94 -10.95
N TRP A 55 21.31 3.51 -10.85
CA TRP A 55 21.04 4.79 -10.19
C TRP A 55 19.95 4.63 -9.14
N ALA A 56 20.16 5.20 -7.95
CA ALA A 56 19.22 5.07 -6.84
C ALA A 56 17.87 5.77 -7.10
N ALA A 57 16.81 5.25 -6.51
CA ALA A 57 15.53 5.94 -6.38
C ALA A 57 15.51 6.83 -5.13
N LYS A 58 14.55 7.76 -5.08
CA LYS A 58 14.29 8.59 -3.90
C LYS A 58 12.79 8.64 -3.59
N ASP A 59 12.45 8.62 -2.31
CA ASP A 59 11.06 8.68 -1.83
C ASP A 59 10.51 10.11 -1.92
N GLU A 60 9.21 10.26 -2.20
CA GLU A 60 8.52 11.57 -2.27
C GLU A 60 8.75 12.42 -1.02
N TRP A 61 8.80 11.79 0.16
CA TRP A 61 9.04 12.51 1.40
C TRP A 61 10.50 12.96 1.55
N ASP A 62 11.45 12.19 1.01
CA ASP A 62 12.86 12.61 1.04
C ASP A 62 13.09 13.81 0.12
N PHE A 63 12.32 13.98 -0.96
CA PHE A 63 12.38 15.20 -1.76
C PHE A 63 11.92 16.44 -0.96
N GLU A 64 10.80 16.32 -0.25
CA GLU A 64 10.26 17.40 0.59
C GLU A 64 11.21 17.77 1.75
N PHE A 65 11.69 16.77 2.49
CA PHE A 65 12.38 17.00 3.76
C PHE A 65 13.92 17.05 3.65
N LEU A 66 14.51 16.37 2.66
CA LEU A 66 15.96 16.40 2.41
C LEU A 66 16.34 17.26 1.20
N GLY A 67 15.36 17.81 0.50
CA GLY A 67 15.53 18.70 -0.64
C GLY A 67 15.59 17.99 -1.99
N MET A 68 15.44 18.80 -3.04
CA MET A 68 15.49 18.36 -4.43
C MET A 68 16.85 17.75 -4.80
N SER A 69 16.81 16.73 -5.65
CA SER A 69 18.01 16.03 -6.12
C SER A 69 17.77 15.39 -7.48
N ASN A 70 18.83 14.96 -8.15
CA ASN A 70 18.73 14.49 -9.53
C ASN A 70 18.35 13.01 -9.71
N HIS A 71 17.73 12.38 -8.71
CA HIS A 71 17.37 10.96 -8.76
C HIS A 71 16.41 10.68 -9.93
N PRO A 72 16.68 9.65 -10.77
CA PRO A 72 15.86 9.35 -11.94
C PRO A 72 14.54 8.64 -11.61
N PHE A 73 14.41 8.08 -10.40
CA PHE A 73 13.23 7.33 -9.99
C PHE A 73 12.66 7.91 -8.71
N ILE A 74 11.37 8.24 -8.75
CA ILE A 74 10.64 8.87 -7.64
C ILE A 74 9.61 7.86 -7.14
N LYS A 75 9.70 7.41 -5.90
CA LYS A 75 8.68 6.54 -5.29
C LYS A 75 7.62 7.40 -4.63
N ALA A 76 6.38 7.28 -5.08
CA ALA A 76 5.27 8.13 -4.62
C ALA A 76 4.05 7.32 -4.16
N ASN A 77 3.41 7.74 -3.06
CA ASN A 77 2.10 7.26 -2.62
C ASN A 77 0.99 8.25 -2.97
N TYR A 78 1.32 9.45 -3.47
CA TYR A 78 0.31 10.40 -3.92
C TYR A 78 -0.59 9.81 -5.04
N PRO A 79 -1.90 10.13 -5.08
CA PRO A 79 -2.64 10.79 -4.02
C PRO A 79 -3.05 9.75 -2.98
N HIS A 80 -2.70 10.02 -1.73
CA HIS A 80 -3.14 9.27 -0.58
C HIS A 80 -2.98 10.18 0.63
N HIS A 81 -3.75 9.98 1.69
CA HIS A 81 -3.65 10.83 2.90
C HIS A 81 -2.29 10.72 3.64
N GLU A 82 -1.48 9.74 3.26
CA GLU A 82 -0.08 9.56 3.71
C GLU A 82 0.96 9.83 2.62
N GLY A 83 0.52 10.27 1.44
CA GLY A 83 1.40 10.67 0.33
C GLY A 83 1.45 12.19 0.19
N ILE A 84 2.54 12.70 -0.36
CA ILE A 84 2.72 14.12 -0.64
C ILE A 84 3.32 14.32 -2.02
N TRP A 85 3.01 15.43 -2.67
CA TRP A 85 3.68 15.85 -3.89
C TRP A 85 5.00 16.56 -3.55
N GLY A 86 6.03 15.78 -3.16
CA GLY A 86 7.30 16.34 -2.67
C GLY A 86 8.34 16.61 -3.76
N TRP A 87 8.13 16.14 -4.99
CA TRP A 87 9.14 16.18 -6.07
C TRP A 87 8.97 17.36 -7.05
N GLU A 88 8.13 18.34 -6.72
CA GLU A 88 7.86 19.52 -7.57
C GLU A 88 7.63 19.12 -9.04
N ASP A 89 8.36 19.73 -9.99
CA ASP A 89 8.28 19.49 -11.43
C ASP A 89 9.30 18.47 -11.96
N ALA A 90 9.88 17.66 -11.07
CA ALA A 90 10.98 16.78 -11.44
C ALA A 90 10.57 15.51 -12.20
N ALA A 91 9.29 15.18 -12.34
CA ALA A 91 8.89 13.95 -12.99
C ALA A 91 8.63 14.16 -14.49
N ASP A 92 8.93 13.16 -15.31
CA ASP A 92 8.63 13.20 -16.74
C ASP A 92 7.57 12.18 -17.17
N GLN A 93 7.49 11.04 -16.50
CA GLN A 93 6.53 9.98 -16.81
C GLN A 93 6.10 9.24 -15.55
N VAL A 94 4.96 8.55 -15.63
CA VAL A 94 4.40 7.76 -14.53
C VAL A 94 4.38 6.27 -14.88
N VAL A 95 4.86 5.44 -13.95
CA VAL A 95 4.65 3.98 -13.97
C VAL A 95 3.80 3.62 -12.77
N MET A 96 2.64 3.01 -13.00
CA MET A 96 1.72 2.62 -11.94
C MET A 96 1.91 1.15 -11.54
N MET A 97 2.04 0.91 -10.25
CA MET A 97 2.05 -0.42 -9.67
C MET A 97 0.67 -0.79 -9.14
N ILE A 98 0.17 -1.95 -9.57
CA ILE A 98 -1.04 -2.55 -9.04
C ILE A 98 -0.69 -3.82 -8.28
N ARG A 99 -1.27 -3.92 -7.09
CA ARG A 99 -1.24 -5.10 -6.23
C ARG A 99 -2.65 -5.52 -5.87
N ASN A 100 -2.85 -6.79 -5.56
CA ASN A 100 -4.10 -7.32 -5.04
C ASN A 100 -4.59 -6.51 -3.81
N ILE A 101 -5.80 -5.97 -3.90
CA ILE A 101 -6.40 -5.10 -2.86
C ILE A 101 -6.47 -5.79 -1.50
N ARG A 102 -6.79 -7.10 -1.43
CA ARG A 102 -6.81 -7.87 -0.17
C ARG A 102 -5.43 -7.88 0.48
N ARG A 103 -4.36 -8.10 -0.30
CA ARG A 103 -2.98 -8.06 0.20
C ARG A 103 -2.55 -6.67 0.61
N SER A 104 -2.90 -5.65 -0.17
CA SER A 104 -2.63 -4.26 0.20
C SER A 104 -3.27 -3.88 1.53
N MET A 105 -4.51 -4.29 1.82
CA MET A 105 -5.13 -3.97 3.11
C MET A 105 -4.40 -4.56 4.32
N VAL A 106 -3.85 -5.77 4.18
CA VAL A 106 -3.06 -6.40 5.25
C VAL A 106 -1.70 -5.73 5.39
N GLU A 107 -0.97 -5.59 4.28
CA GLU A 107 0.41 -5.10 4.35
C GLU A 107 0.47 -3.62 4.72
N TYR A 108 -0.51 -2.82 4.31
CA TYR A 108 -0.58 -1.42 4.71
C TYR A 108 -0.65 -1.28 6.24
N HIS A 109 -1.44 -2.11 6.92
CA HIS A 109 -1.42 -2.17 8.38
C HIS A 109 -0.05 -2.57 8.94
N ASP A 110 0.54 -3.61 8.37
CA ASP A 110 1.85 -4.10 8.81
C ASP A 110 2.93 -3.02 8.68
N ILE A 111 2.94 -2.26 7.60
CA ILE A 111 3.85 -1.12 7.38
C ILE A 111 3.59 -0.03 8.41
N LEU A 112 2.33 0.36 8.62
CA LEU A 112 1.97 1.37 9.63
C LEU A 112 2.45 0.96 11.01
N TRP A 113 2.27 -0.32 11.37
CA TRP A 113 2.80 -0.84 12.60
C TRP A 113 4.32 -0.77 12.62
N ASP A 114 5.03 -1.25 11.60
CA ASP A 114 6.50 -1.23 11.56
C ASP A 114 7.06 0.17 11.83
N ILE A 115 6.53 1.18 11.14
CA ILE A 115 6.93 2.59 11.30
C ILE A 115 6.38 3.25 12.56
N GLY A 116 5.72 2.49 13.42
CA GLY A 116 5.22 2.96 14.72
C GLY A 116 4.06 3.95 14.63
N TYR A 117 3.24 3.82 13.58
CA TYR A 117 2.13 4.71 13.26
C TYR A 117 2.57 6.17 13.17
N ALA A 118 3.82 6.39 12.75
CA ALA A 118 4.41 7.71 12.58
C ALA A 118 3.50 8.63 11.78
N LYS A 119 3.42 9.88 12.22
CA LYS A 119 2.65 10.95 11.54
C LYS A 119 3.53 12.00 10.89
N THR A 120 4.84 11.89 11.09
CA THR A 120 5.83 12.76 10.47
C THR A 120 6.96 11.93 9.87
N TRP A 121 7.64 12.51 8.88
CA TRP A 121 8.80 11.90 8.23
C TRP A 121 9.91 11.53 9.24
N ASP A 122 10.25 12.44 10.15
CA ASP A 122 11.25 12.19 11.20
C ASP A 122 10.90 10.97 12.05
N GLN A 123 9.63 10.84 12.45
CA GLN A 123 9.17 9.70 13.25
C GLN A 123 9.28 8.39 12.47
N ALA A 124 8.87 8.38 11.20
CA ALA A 124 8.93 7.19 10.36
C ALA A 124 10.38 6.71 10.18
N ASN A 125 11.31 7.64 9.95
CA ASN A 125 12.74 7.35 9.80
C ASN A 125 13.37 6.68 11.02
N MET A 126 12.93 7.03 12.23
CA MET A 126 13.40 6.37 13.46
C MET A 126 13.07 4.87 13.51
N PHE A 127 12.13 4.40 12.69
CA PHE A 127 11.63 3.03 12.69
C PHE A 127 11.88 2.27 11.38
N LEU A 128 12.61 2.84 10.41
CA LEU A 128 12.86 2.17 9.12
C LEU A 128 13.55 0.81 9.27
N ASP A 129 14.43 0.65 10.26
CA ASP A 129 15.10 -0.63 10.54
C ASP A 129 14.14 -1.75 10.99
N ASN A 130 12.93 -1.38 11.44
CA ASN A 130 11.90 -2.34 11.85
C ASN A 130 11.06 -2.83 10.67
N LEU A 131 11.15 -2.16 9.51
CA LEU A 131 10.33 -2.48 8.35
C LEU A 131 10.58 -3.93 7.91
N TYR A 132 9.51 -4.72 7.88
CA TYR A 132 9.49 -6.15 7.57
C TYR A 132 10.32 -7.03 8.52
N PHE A 133 10.62 -6.56 9.74
CA PHE A 133 11.46 -7.31 10.67
C PHE A 133 10.68 -8.37 11.47
N GLU A 134 9.56 -7.97 12.08
CA GLU A 134 8.69 -8.82 12.91
C GLU A 134 7.23 -8.61 12.51
N ARG A 135 6.38 -9.64 12.61
CA ARG A 135 4.93 -9.47 12.38
C ARG A 135 4.30 -8.62 13.50
N PRO A 136 3.35 -7.72 13.19
CA PRO A 136 2.57 -7.05 14.22
C PRO A 136 1.82 -8.06 15.11
N PRO A 137 1.74 -7.81 16.43
CA PRO A 137 0.85 -8.55 17.31
C PRO A 137 -0.60 -8.49 16.82
N MET A 138 -1.30 -9.61 16.88
CA MET A 138 -2.70 -9.72 16.42
C MET A 138 -3.59 -8.65 17.07
N GLU A 139 -3.41 -8.36 18.35
CA GLU A 139 -4.18 -7.35 19.08
C GLU A 139 -4.08 -5.94 18.50
N ASP A 140 -2.90 -5.53 18.02
CA ASP A 140 -2.69 -4.22 17.41
C ASP A 140 -3.35 -4.16 16.02
N PHE A 141 -3.34 -5.29 15.31
CA PHE A 141 -4.03 -5.47 14.03
C PHE A 141 -5.55 -5.37 14.17
N LEU A 142 -6.12 -6.04 15.19
CA LEU A 142 -7.56 -6.03 15.46
C LEU A 142 -8.14 -4.62 15.65
N ALA A 143 -7.37 -3.75 16.27
CA ALA A 143 -7.74 -2.37 16.57
C ALA A 143 -7.86 -1.50 15.31
N TRP A 144 -6.84 -1.55 14.45
CA TRP A 144 -6.76 -0.73 13.24
C TRP A 144 -7.84 -1.11 12.22
N ARG A 145 -7.99 -2.42 12.04
CA ARG A 145 -8.82 -2.99 10.98
C ARG A 145 -10.26 -2.48 11.00
N ASP A 146 -10.88 -2.44 12.17
CA ASP A 146 -12.31 -2.16 12.31
C ASP A 146 -12.73 -0.78 11.82
N LEU A 147 -11.74 0.08 11.59
CA LEU A 147 -11.92 1.51 11.43
C LEU A 147 -11.49 2.00 10.06
N ARG A 148 -10.73 1.20 9.31
CA ARG A 148 -10.04 1.69 8.12
C ARG A 148 -10.18 0.81 6.90
N VAL A 149 -10.29 -0.51 7.02
CA VAL A 149 -10.23 -1.40 5.83
C VAL A 149 -11.25 -1.00 4.77
N LEU A 150 -12.51 -0.73 5.13
CA LEU A 150 -13.53 -0.33 4.15
C LEU A 150 -13.25 1.04 3.53
N ASP A 151 -12.71 1.99 4.30
CA ASP A 151 -12.34 3.30 3.76
C ASP A 151 -11.12 3.16 2.83
N GLU A 152 -10.12 2.38 3.22
CA GLU A 152 -8.92 2.10 2.44
C GLU A 152 -9.21 1.34 1.14
N VAL A 153 -10.28 0.53 1.12
CA VAL A 153 -10.79 -0.06 -0.12
C VAL A 153 -11.23 1.02 -1.10
N HIS A 154 -11.93 2.06 -0.65
CA HIS A 154 -12.31 3.19 -1.50
C HIS A 154 -11.09 4.00 -1.95
N TRP A 155 -10.13 4.27 -1.05
CA TRP A 155 -8.88 4.92 -1.41
C TRP A 155 -8.09 4.15 -2.46
N TYR A 156 -8.08 2.82 -2.41
CA TYR A 156 -7.41 1.99 -3.40
C TYR A 156 -7.97 2.22 -4.81
N GLY A 157 -9.30 2.18 -4.98
CA GLY A 157 -9.89 2.37 -6.30
C GLY A 157 -9.85 3.83 -6.77
N TRP A 158 -9.97 4.78 -5.84
CA TRP A 158 -9.79 6.19 -6.12
C TRP A 158 -8.36 6.53 -6.56
N PHE A 159 -7.34 5.90 -5.97
CA PHE A 159 -5.95 6.03 -6.38
C PHE A 159 -5.75 5.62 -7.85
N ILE A 160 -6.33 4.47 -8.24
CA ILE A 160 -6.28 3.99 -9.63
C ILE A 160 -6.98 4.98 -10.57
N ASP A 161 -8.16 5.47 -10.17
CA ASP A 161 -8.90 6.46 -10.95
C ASP A 161 -8.13 7.75 -11.16
N TYR A 162 -7.51 8.29 -10.12
CA TYR A 162 -6.72 9.51 -10.23
C TYR A 162 -5.64 9.39 -11.30
N TRP A 163 -4.79 8.36 -11.24
CA TRP A 163 -3.68 8.22 -12.18
C TRP A 163 -4.16 7.87 -13.59
N MET A 164 -5.08 6.93 -13.72
CA MET A 164 -5.61 6.54 -15.04
C MET A 164 -6.36 7.68 -15.74
N GLU A 165 -6.98 8.60 -15.00
CA GLU A 165 -7.69 9.77 -15.53
C GLU A 165 -6.84 11.04 -15.55
N GLY A 166 -5.51 10.93 -15.42
CA GLY A 166 -4.61 12.07 -15.54
C GLY A 166 -4.82 13.15 -14.47
N GLY A 167 -5.19 12.75 -13.25
CA GLY A 167 -5.38 13.62 -12.10
C GLY A 167 -6.79 14.18 -11.95
N LEU A 168 -7.81 13.55 -12.53
CA LEU A 168 -9.20 14.01 -12.41
C LEU A 168 -9.67 13.97 -10.94
N LEU A 169 -10.21 15.08 -10.45
CA LEU A 169 -10.65 15.18 -9.06
C LEU A 169 -12.02 14.50 -8.88
N ARG A 170 -12.01 13.43 -8.08
CA ARG A 170 -13.19 12.67 -7.66
C ARG A 170 -13.32 12.61 -6.15
N ASP A 171 -14.54 12.46 -5.67
CA ASP A 171 -14.79 12.09 -4.29
C ASP A 171 -14.40 10.62 -4.06
N ILE A 172 -13.72 10.34 -2.94
CA ILE A 172 -13.15 9.01 -2.65
C ILE A 172 -14.22 7.96 -2.47
N PHE A 173 -15.33 8.30 -1.80
CA PHE A 173 -16.33 7.31 -1.38
C PHE A 173 -17.42 7.09 -2.43
N THR A 174 -17.79 8.14 -3.17
CA THR A 174 -18.86 8.09 -4.19
C THR A 174 -18.31 7.99 -5.61
N HIS A 175 -17.01 8.25 -5.82
CA HIS A 175 -16.34 8.31 -7.11
C HIS A 175 -16.92 9.34 -8.09
N LYS A 176 -17.78 10.24 -7.61
CA LYS A 176 -18.35 11.34 -8.39
C LYS A 176 -17.30 12.43 -8.59
N ILE A 177 -17.39 13.16 -9.70
CA ILE A 177 -16.56 14.35 -9.94
C ILE A 177 -16.80 15.36 -8.82
N THR A 178 -15.72 15.96 -8.32
CA THR A 178 -15.75 16.88 -7.19
C THR A 178 -15.04 18.20 -7.51
N THR A 179 -15.12 19.18 -6.59
CA THR A 179 -14.42 20.46 -6.73
C THR A 179 -13.05 20.41 -6.03
N PRO A 180 -12.09 21.29 -6.39
CA PRO A 180 -10.80 21.37 -5.71
C PRO A 180 -10.90 21.61 -4.20
N GLU A 181 -11.88 22.40 -3.74
CA GLU A 181 -12.09 22.65 -2.32
C GLU A 181 -12.47 21.37 -1.57
N HIS A 182 -13.42 20.59 -2.12
CA HIS A 182 -13.82 19.33 -1.51
C HIS A 182 -12.69 18.30 -1.55
N TRP A 183 -11.95 18.22 -2.66
CA TRP A 183 -10.76 17.37 -2.78
C TRP A 183 -9.71 17.66 -1.70
N ASN A 184 -9.41 18.93 -1.46
CA ASN A 184 -8.44 19.32 -0.43
C ASN A 184 -8.90 18.93 0.99
N MET A 185 -10.21 18.93 1.25
CA MET A 185 -10.74 18.43 2.52
C MET A 185 -10.56 16.91 2.65
N LEU A 186 -10.85 16.16 1.57
CA LEU A 186 -10.67 14.71 1.52
C LEU A 186 -9.21 14.27 1.73
N MET A 187 -8.25 15.06 1.25
CA MET A 187 -6.82 14.81 1.43
C MET A 187 -6.31 15.07 2.86
N LEU A 188 -7.16 15.59 3.76
CA LEU A 188 -6.81 15.94 5.14
C LEU A 188 -7.69 15.21 6.16
N PRO A 189 -7.68 13.86 6.21
CA PRO A 189 -8.55 13.09 7.11
C PRO A 189 -8.20 13.23 8.59
N THR A 190 -7.09 13.89 8.93
CA THR A 190 -6.76 14.28 10.32
C THR A 190 -7.42 15.60 10.73
N ALA A 191 -7.85 16.40 9.75
CA ALA A 191 -8.50 17.69 9.97
C ALA A 191 -10.03 17.61 9.82
N PHE A 192 -10.53 16.69 8.99
CA PHE A 192 -11.96 16.53 8.73
C PHE A 192 -12.39 15.08 8.90
N SER A 193 -13.51 14.87 9.58
CA SER A 193 -14.17 13.57 9.67
C SER A 193 -14.90 13.21 8.38
N LYS A 194 -15.18 11.91 8.18
CA LYS A 194 -15.91 11.40 7.03
C LYS A 194 -17.28 12.06 6.87
N GLU A 195 -17.98 12.32 7.97
CA GLU A 195 -19.29 12.99 7.94
C GLU A 195 -19.20 14.49 7.58
N GLU A 196 -18.11 15.16 7.93
CA GLU A 196 -17.89 16.58 7.57
C GLU A 196 -17.55 16.75 6.08
N VAL A 197 -16.93 15.74 5.48
CA VAL A 197 -16.58 15.69 4.05
C VAL A 197 -17.59 14.91 3.22
N ASP A 198 -18.80 14.71 3.72
CA ASP A 198 -19.81 14.00 2.95
C ASP A 198 -20.14 14.75 1.64
N TYR A 199 -20.14 14.00 0.53
CA TYR A 199 -20.35 14.59 -0.80
C TYR A 199 -21.69 15.31 -0.91
N ASP A 200 -22.76 14.72 -0.37
CA ASP A 200 -24.11 15.29 -0.49
C ASP A 200 -24.26 16.51 0.43
N LEU A 201 -23.48 16.58 1.53
CA LEU A 201 -23.40 17.75 2.40
C LEU A 201 -22.69 18.95 1.73
N ILE A 202 -21.52 18.72 1.10
CA ILE A 202 -20.69 19.79 0.54
C ILE A 202 -21.14 20.18 -0.87
N ILE A 203 -21.31 19.17 -1.73
CA ILE A 203 -21.65 19.35 -3.15
C ILE A 203 -23.16 19.29 -3.35
N GLY A 204 -23.81 18.29 -2.75
CA GLY A 204 -25.24 18.03 -2.93
C GLY A 204 -25.59 17.71 -4.39
N ASN A 205 -26.69 18.30 -4.90
CA ASN A 205 -27.19 18.05 -6.26
C ASN A 205 -26.59 18.98 -7.32
N LYS A 206 -25.49 19.69 -7.04
CA LYS A 206 -24.87 20.61 -8.00
C LYS A 206 -24.21 19.82 -9.13
N THR A 207 -24.33 20.31 -10.37
CA THR A 207 -23.52 19.82 -11.48
C THR A 207 -22.10 20.34 -11.31
N VAL A 208 -21.14 19.43 -11.17
CA VAL A 208 -19.72 19.76 -11.05
C VAL A 208 -19.06 19.64 -12.43
N THR A 209 -18.29 20.66 -12.83
CA THR A 209 -17.46 20.58 -14.04
C THR A 209 -16.18 19.81 -13.73
N PRO A 210 -15.71 18.89 -14.60
CA PRO A 210 -14.43 18.22 -14.41
C PRO A 210 -13.30 19.21 -14.12
N SER A 211 -12.60 18.98 -13.02
CA SER A 211 -11.37 19.68 -12.66
C SER A 211 -10.29 18.65 -12.38
N TYR A 212 -9.05 19.01 -12.67
CA TYR A 212 -7.89 18.14 -12.49
C TYR A 212 -6.99 18.74 -11.43
N ASP A 213 -6.16 17.88 -10.85
CA ASP A 213 -5.08 18.30 -9.98
C ASP A 213 -4.19 19.34 -10.68
N TYR A 214 -3.83 20.38 -9.94
CA TYR A 214 -2.95 21.41 -10.42
C TYR A 214 -1.60 20.82 -10.84
N HIS A 215 -1.07 19.85 -10.08
CA HIS A 215 0.19 19.17 -10.38
C HIS A 215 0.15 18.35 -11.69
N CYS A 216 -1.02 17.87 -12.09
CA CYS A 216 -1.17 17.17 -13.36
C CYS A 216 -1.37 18.09 -14.56
N THR A 217 -1.72 19.36 -14.34
CA THR A 217 -2.09 20.31 -15.40
C THR A 217 -1.11 21.45 -15.59
N ASN A 218 -0.26 21.74 -14.60
CA ASN A 218 0.76 22.79 -14.65
C ASN A 218 2.08 22.34 -15.31
N GLY A 219 2.23 21.05 -15.60
CA GLY A 219 3.43 20.48 -16.20
C GLY A 219 4.44 19.92 -15.20
N ASP A 220 4.07 19.74 -13.92
CA ASP A 220 4.95 19.12 -12.92
C ASP A 220 5.32 17.66 -13.28
N ILE A 221 4.49 17.01 -14.10
CA ILE A 221 4.87 15.81 -14.86
C ILE A 221 4.87 16.15 -16.34
N SER A 222 6.05 16.23 -16.96
CA SER A 222 6.19 16.76 -18.32
C SER A 222 5.47 15.91 -19.39
N GLY A 223 5.38 14.59 -19.19
CA GLY A 223 4.63 13.64 -20.02
C GLY A 223 3.17 13.43 -19.61
N GLY A 224 2.69 14.14 -18.58
CA GLY A 224 1.36 14.00 -18.00
C GLY A 224 1.26 12.91 -16.92
N CYS A 225 0.17 12.96 -16.16
CA CYS A 225 -0.06 12.03 -15.04
C CYS A 225 -0.54 10.63 -15.47
N GLU A 226 -1.09 10.45 -16.67
CA GLU A 226 -1.55 9.13 -17.09
C GLU A 226 -0.35 8.15 -17.16
N PRO A 227 -0.43 6.96 -16.54
CA PRO A 227 0.70 6.04 -16.53
C PRO A 227 1.03 5.55 -17.94
N VAL A 228 2.33 5.55 -18.28
CA VAL A 228 2.83 4.97 -19.53
C VAL A 228 2.89 3.45 -19.48
N ALA A 229 2.89 2.88 -18.27
CA ALA A 229 2.86 1.44 -18.04
C ALA A 229 2.20 1.09 -16.70
N VAL A 230 1.59 -0.09 -16.66
CA VAL A 230 1.00 -0.68 -15.45
C VAL A 230 1.69 -2.01 -15.16
N ILE A 231 2.27 -2.12 -13.98
CA ILE A 231 3.07 -3.27 -13.53
C ILE A 231 2.38 -3.97 -12.37
N SER A 232 2.38 -5.31 -12.36
CA SER A 232 1.82 -6.13 -11.29
C SER A 232 2.87 -6.55 -10.29
N ALA A 233 2.60 -6.32 -9.00
CA ALA A 233 3.40 -6.81 -7.89
C ALA A 233 3.51 -8.34 -7.90
N GLU A 234 2.37 -9.02 -8.05
CA GLU A 234 2.28 -10.46 -8.01
C GLU A 234 2.98 -11.11 -9.19
N LYS A 235 2.78 -10.59 -10.41
CA LYS A 235 3.45 -11.14 -11.59
C LYS A 235 4.94 -10.90 -11.55
N LEU A 236 5.41 -9.78 -10.98
CA LEU A 236 6.84 -9.54 -10.77
C LEU A 236 7.47 -10.51 -9.76
N ALA A 237 6.72 -10.89 -8.72
CA ALA A 237 7.14 -11.90 -7.74
C ALA A 237 7.02 -13.35 -8.25
N ASP A 238 6.26 -13.59 -9.32
CA ASP A 238 6.01 -14.93 -9.84
C ASP A 238 7.24 -15.50 -10.58
N TYR A 239 7.51 -16.79 -10.39
CA TYR A 239 8.67 -17.47 -10.98
C TYR A 239 8.58 -17.67 -12.50
N THR A 240 7.38 -17.58 -13.07
CA THR A 240 7.12 -17.76 -14.50
C THR A 240 6.92 -16.42 -15.20
N GLU A 241 6.10 -15.55 -14.62
CA GLU A 241 5.77 -14.24 -15.21
C GLU A 241 6.77 -13.14 -14.86
N GLY A 242 7.55 -13.31 -13.77
CA GLY A 242 8.49 -12.32 -13.25
C GLY A 242 9.49 -11.78 -14.26
N PRO A 243 10.22 -12.64 -15.00
CA PRO A 243 11.14 -12.18 -16.05
C PRO A 243 10.46 -11.35 -17.15
N ALA A 244 9.21 -11.68 -17.51
CA ALA A 244 8.45 -10.91 -18.49
C ALA A 244 7.98 -9.56 -17.92
N GLU A 245 7.63 -9.52 -16.64
CA GLU A 245 7.25 -8.28 -15.96
C GLU A 245 8.46 -7.34 -15.78
N THR A 246 9.65 -7.87 -15.44
CA THR A 246 10.92 -7.11 -15.43
C THR A 246 11.26 -6.55 -16.81
N ARG A 247 11.03 -7.31 -17.89
CA ARG A 247 11.23 -6.83 -19.26
C ARG A 247 10.38 -5.60 -19.58
N LYS A 248 9.12 -5.55 -19.11
CA LYS A 248 8.26 -4.36 -19.29
C LYS A 248 8.84 -3.12 -18.60
N ILE A 249 9.38 -3.29 -17.38
CA ILE A 249 10.06 -2.21 -16.66
C ILE A 249 11.25 -1.69 -17.47
N ALA A 250 12.08 -2.59 -18.01
CA ALA A 250 13.21 -2.21 -18.84
C ALA A 250 12.78 -1.49 -20.13
N GLN A 251 11.72 -1.93 -20.78
CA GLN A 251 11.17 -1.30 -21.98
C GLN A 251 10.69 0.14 -21.72
N VAL A 252 10.07 0.41 -20.56
CA VAL A 252 9.71 1.79 -20.19
C VAL A 252 10.94 2.69 -20.13
N LEU A 253 12.03 2.22 -19.53
CA LEU A 253 13.27 3.00 -19.43
C LEU A 253 13.95 3.17 -20.80
N MET A 254 13.78 2.20 -21.71
CA MET A 254 14.34 2.24 -23.06
C MET A 254 13.59 3.17 -24.02
N ASN A 255 12.34 3.54 -23.71
CA ASN A 255 11.51 4.36 -24.59
C ASN A 255 11.95 5.84 -24.69
N ASN A 256 12.91 6.28 -23.87
CA ASN A 256 13.46 7.63 -23.92
C ASN A 256 15.00 7.61 -23.98
N GLU A 257 15.58 8.32 -24.95
CA GLU A 257 17.04 8.35 -25.18
C GLU A 257 17.86 8.84 -23.97
N LYS A 258 17.30 9.76 -23.16
CA LYS A 258 17.98 10.26 -21.95
C LYS A 258 18.18 9.16 -20.91
N MET A 259 17.28 8.18 -20.87
CA MET A 259 17.33 7.06 -19.93
C MET A 259 17.89 5.77 -20.56
N ALA A 260 17.57 5.48 -21.81
CA ALA A 260 17.94 4.25 -22.52
C ALA A 260 19.45 3.99 -22.53
N LYS A 261 20.27 5.04 -22.68
CA LYS A 261 21.75 4.93 -22.63
C LYS A 261 22.30 4.42 -21.31
N TRP A 262 21.50 4.44 -20.25
CA TRP A 262 21.86 3.94 -18.92
C TRP A 262 21.30 2.53 -18.70
N VAL A 263 20.32 2.04 -19.43
CA VAL A 263 19.79 0.69 -19.20
C VAL A 263 20.84 -0.35 -19.62
N ILE A 264 21.05 -1.39 -18.81
CA ILE A 264 21.92 -2.54 -19.16
C ILE A 264 21.42 -3.26 -20.43
N SER A 265 22.29 -4.05 -21.06
CA SER A 265 21.91 -4.80 -22.27
C SER A 265 20.75 -5.77 -22.01
N GLU A 266 19.91 -5.98 -23.03
CA GLU A 266 18.70 -6.81 -22.93
C GLU A 266 19.00 -8.25 -22.50
N GLU A 267 20.14 -8.79 -22.90
CA GLU A 267 20.61 -10.11 -22.49
C GLU A 267 20.74 -10.24 -20.97
N ALA A 268 21.04 -9.16 -20.25
CA ALA A 268 21.22 -9.15 -18.79
C ALA A 268 19.93 -8.85 -18.01
N TRP A 269 18.80 -8.53 -18.65
CA TRP A 269 17.56 -8.19 -17.93
C TRP A 269 17.03 -9.34 -17.07
N HIS A 270 17.24 -10.59 -17.49
CA HIS A 270 16.83 -11.76 -16.71
C HIS A 270 17.60 -11.87 -15.38
N CYS A 271 18.88 -11.45 -15.37
CA CYS A 271 19.71 -11.46 -14.16
C CYS A 271 19.21 -10.51 -13.08
N VAL A 272 18.59 -9.40 -13.47
CA VAL A 272 17.98 -8.45 -12.53
C VAL A 272 16.90 -9.14 -11.70
N TRP A 273 16.01 -9.87 -12.37
CA TRP A 273 14.94 -10.60 -11.69
C TRP A 273 15.49 -11.75 -10.83
N GLU A 274 16.38 -12.57 -11.40
CA GLU A 274 17.02 -13.71 -10.70
C GLU A 274 17.67 -13.25 -9.39
N GLU A 275 18.47 -12.18 -9.44
CA GLU A 275 19.24 -11.74 -8.29
C GLU A 275 18.37 -11.06 -7.22
N LEU A 276 17.44 -10.20 -7.65
CA LEU A 276 16.61 -9.44 -6.72
C LEU A 276 15.49 -10.27 -6.11
N ILE A 277 14.82 -11.11 -6.89
CA ILE A 277 13.62 -11.85 -6.49
C ILE A 277 14.00 -13.27 -6.04
N VAL A 278 14.65 -14.06 -6.89
CA VAL A 278 14.98 -15.47 -6.58
C VAL A 278 16.04 -15.57 -5.50
N ASN A 279 17.14 -14.82 -5.66
CA ASN A 279 18.27 -14.83 -4.74
C ASN A 279 18.13 -13.82 -3.58
N ARG A 280 17.03 -13.05 -3.56
CA ARG A 280 16.69 -12.10 -2.48
C ARG A 280 17.83 -11.13 -2.14
N LYS A 281 18.61 -10.70 -3.13
CA LYS A 281 19.67 -9.68 -2.94
C LYS A 281 19.13 -8.25 -2.88
N GLY A 282 17.87 -8.06 -3.23
CA GLY A 282 17.19 -6.78 -3.15
C GLY A 282 16.94 -6.31 -1.72
N LEU A 283 16.20 -5.20 -1.62
CA LEU A 283 15.78 -4.68 -0.33
C LEU A 283 14.75 -5.63 0.33
N ARG A 284 14.70 -5.63 1.66
CA ARG A 284 13.70 -6.42 2.40
C ARG A 284 12.28 -6.06 1.96
N THR A 285 11.47 -7.09 1.79
CA THR A 285 10.05 -7.03 1.46
C THR A 285 9.24 -7.80 2.50
N ILE A 286 7.91 -7.76 2.36
CA ILE A 286 7.00 -8.57 3.18
C ILE A 286 7.36 -10.07 3.15
N GLN A 287 7.92 -10.56 2.04
CA GLN A 287 8.28 -11.97 1.85
C GLN A 287 9.48 -12.41 2.69
N ASP A 288 10.19 -11.45 3.31
CA ASP A 288 11.33 -11.69 4.18
C ASP A 288 10.94 -11.79 5.66
N ARG A 289 9.68 -11.52 6.01
CA ARG A 289 9.20 -11.72 7.39
C ARG A 289 9.31 -13.21 7.78
N PRO A 290 9.80 -13.52 8.99
CA PRO A 290 9.89 -14.91 9.45
C PRO A 290 8.49 -15.52 9.66
N PHE A 291 8.22 -16.58 8.89
CA PHE A 291 7.03 -17.46 8.93
C PHE A 291 5.75 -16.99 8.22
N VAL A 292 5.05 -18.00 7.67
CA VAL A 292 3.98 -18.01 6.65
C VAL A 292 2.83 -17.04 6.95
N GLU A 293 2.33 -16.40 5.89
CA GLU A 293 1.03 -15.70 5.74
C GLU A 293 -0.05 -16.53 6.46
N ALA A 294 -0.18 -16.41 7.79
CA ALA A 294 -1.36 -16.92 8.48
C ALA A 294 -2.44 -15.96 8.04
N ASP A 295 -3.08 -16.34 6.94
CA ASP A 295 -4.09 -15.59 6.21
C ASP A 295 -5.04 -14.98 7.23
N TYR A 296 -4.98 -13.67 7.35
CA TYR A 296 -6.10 -12.97 7.96
C TYR A 296 -7.30 -13.27 7.07
N ASN A 297 -8.32 -13.93 7.61
CA ASN A 297 -9.54 -14.16 6.83
C ASN A 297 -10.35 -12.88 6.84
N PHE A 298 -11.00 -12.53 5.74
CA PHE A 298 -11.91 -11.39 5.72
C PHE A 298 -13.36 -11.86 5.90
N SER A 299 -14.16 -11.06 6.59
CA SER A 299 -15.61 -11.28 6.66
C SER A 299 -16.27 -10.99 5.32
N ALA A 300 -17.45 -11.57 5.10
CA ALA A 300 -18.24 -11.34 3.89
C ALA A 300 -18.41 -9.86 3.56
N GLU A 301 -18.77 -9.01 4.53
CA GLU A 301 -18.93 -7.55 4.31
C GLU A 301 -17.67 -6.88 3.76
N MET A 302 -16.49 -7.29 4.23
CA MET A 302 -15.22 -6.72 3.78
C MET A 302 -14.86 -7.18 2.37
N LEU A 303 -15.04 -8.47 2.09
CA LEU A 303 -14.82 -9.06 0.78
C LEU A 303 -15.79 -8.49 -0.27
N GLU A 304 -17.06 -8.31 0.10
CA GLU A 304 -18.08 -7.66 -0.73
C GLU A 304 -17.70 -6.20 -1.05
N GLY A 305 -17.17 -5.46 -0.07
CA GLY A 305 -16.66 -4.10 -0.29
C GLY A 305 -15.51 -4.06 -1.31
N MET A 306 -14.55 -4.97 -1.18
CA MET A 306 -13.45 -5.11 -2.16
C MET A 306 -13.96 -5.48 -3.54
N LEU A 307 -14.85 -6.49 -3.64
CA LEU A 307 -15.42 -6.91 -4.91
C LEU A 307 -16.20 -5.79 -5.58
N HIS A 308 -16.98 -5.02 -4.82
CA HIS A 308 -17.71 -3.88 -5.35
C HIS A 308 -16.78 -2.85 -5.98
N GLU A 309 -15.67 -2.52 -5.32
CA GLU A 309 -14.69 -1.57 -5.83
C GLU A 309 -13.96 -2.11 -7.07
N LEU A 310 -13.58 -3.40 -7.07
CA LEU A 310 -12.97 -4.04 -8.23
C LEU A 310 -13.93 -4.10 -9.42
N ASP A 311 -15.19 -4.48 -9.20
CA ASP A 311 -16.23 -4.53 -10.23
C ASP A 311 -16.46 -3.15 -10.87
N ARG A 312 -16.45 -2.09 -10.06
CA ARG A 312 -16.57 -0.71 -10.53
C ARG A 312 -15.42 -0.34 -11.46
N LEU A 313 -14.18 -0.60 -11.06
CA LEU A 313 -12.99 -0.29 -11.85
C LEU A 313 -12.95 -1.12 -13.14
N ILE A 314 -13.20 -2.43 -13.05
CA ILE A 314 -13.27 -3.34 -14.21
C ILE A 314 -14.31 -2.85 -15.21
N ALA A 315 -15.52 -2.53 -14.75
CA ALA A 315 -16.60 -2.04 -15.61
C ALA A 315 -16.22 -0.74 -16.32
N LYS A 316 -15.59 0.22 -15.61
CA LYS A 316 -15.13 1.49 -16.17
C LYS A 316 -14.04 1.28 -17.22
N TYR A 317 -12.94 0.61 -16.86
CA TYR A 317 -11.77 0.47 -17.73
C TYR A 317 -11.96 -0.56 -18.87
N SER A 318 -13.01 -1.39 -18.81
CA SER A 318 -13.42 -2.24 -19.93
C SER A 318 -14.37 -1.54 -20.92
N SER A 319 -14.84 -0.32 -20.61
CA SER A 319 -15.78 0.41 -21.47
C SER A 319 -15.12 0.90 -22.77
N ASP A 320 -15.95 1.26 -23.75
CA ASP A 320 -15.50 1.72 -25.08
C ASP A 320 -14.58 2.95 -25.05
N GLU A 321 -14.66 3.77 -24.00
CA GLU A 321 -13.78 4.92 -23.80
C GLU A 321 -12.34 4.49 -23.45
N TRP A 322 -12.17 3.33 -22.82
CA TRP A 322 -10.90 2.91 -22.20
C TRP A 322 -10.29 1.68 -22.86
N ASN A 323 -11.08 0.79 -23.46
CA ASN A 323 -10.62 -0.52 -23.93
C ASN A 323 -9.62 -0.48 -25.11
N THR A 324 -9.39 0.69 -25.71
CA THR A 324 -8.33 0.87 -26.72
C THR A 324 -6.97 1.19 -26.10
N LYS A 325 -6.92 1.58 -24.82
CA LYS A 325 -5.67 1.91 -24.11
C LYS A 325 -5.05 0.65 -23.53
N GLU A 326 -3.78 0.40 -23.84
CA GLU A 326 -3.04 -0.77 -23.34
C GLU A 326 -2.97 -0.79 -21.81
N THR A 327 -2.75 0.37 -21.19
CA THR A 327 -2.70 0.53 -19.74
C THR A 327 -4.03 0.17 -19.08
N ALA A 328 -5.17 0.61 -19.64
CA ALA A 328 -6.50 0.26 -19.14
C ALA A 328 -6.79 -1.23 -19.28
N ASN A 329 -6.46 -1.84 -20.43
CA ASN A 329 -6.58 -3.28 -20.63
C ASN A 329 -5.74 -4.07 -19.62
N ARG A 330 -4.54 -3.56 -19.31
CA ARG A 330 -3.67 -4.14 -18.29
C ARG A 330 -4.27 -4.01 -16.88
N VAL A 331 -4.85 -2.87 -16.53
CA VAL A 331 -5.60 -2.71 -15.26
C VAL A 331 -6.72 -3.76 -15.18
N VAL A 332 -7.55 -3.88 -16.22
CA VAL A 332 -8.67 -4.84 -16.26
C VAL A 332 -8.19 -6.28 -16.08
N GLU A 333 -7.13 -6.69 -16.77
CA GLU A 333 -6.53 -8.03 -16.64
C GLU A 333 -6.18 -8.32 -15.17
N LEU A 334 -5.45 -7.42 -14.52
CA LEU A 334 -4.97 -7.61 -13.15
C LEU A 334 -6.13 -7.59 -12.14
N LEU A 335 -7.04 -6.63 -12.27
CA LEU A 335 -8.17 -6.51 -11.34
C LEU A 335 -9.16 -7.67 -11.47
N THR A 336 -9.37 -8.21 -12.68
CA THR A 336 -10.20 -9.40 -12.90
C THR A 336 -9.62 -10.60 -12.16
N TRP A 337 -8.31 -10.81 -12.29
CA TRP A 337 -7.64 -11.89 -11.56
C TRP A 337 -7.72 -11.70 -10.04
N HIS A 338 -7.53 -10.48 -9.53
CA HIS A 338 -7.68 -10.18 -8.10
C HIS A 338 -9.11 -10.43 -7.60
N ARG A 339 -10.11 -10.04 -8.39
CA ARG A 339 -11.53 -10.26 -8.09
C ARG A 339 -11.85 -11.73 -7.93
N ASP A 340 -11.35 -12.59 -8.82
CA ASP A 340 -11.63 -14.04 -8.77
C ASP A 340 -11.08 -14.69 -7.49
N LEU A 341 -9.90 -14.26 -7.04
CA LEU A 341 -9.33 -14.71 -5.77
C LEU A 341 -10.19 -14.30 -4.57
N ILE A 342 -10.67 -13.06 -4.55
CA ILE A 342 -11.51 -12.52 -3.47
C ILE A 342 -12.91 -13.16 -3.49
N GLN A 343 -13.48 -13.41 -4.67
CA GLN A 343 -14.74 -14.11 -4.82
C GLN A 343 -14.65 -15.54 -4.27
N THR A 344 -13.53 -16.22 -4.53
CA THR A 344 -13.27 -17.56 -3.97
C THR A 344 -13.26 -17.52 -2.43
N GLU A 345 -12.56 -16.55 -1.83
CA GLU A 345 -12.56 -16.38 -0.37
C GLU A 345 -13.98 -16.09 0.17
N LEU A 346 -14.75 -15.25 -0.53
CA LEU A 346 -16.13 -14.92 -0.14
C LEU A 346 -17.04 -16.15 -0.17
N ASP A 347 -16.91 -16.98 -1.21
CA ASP A 347 -17.69 -18.21 -1.35
C ASP A 347 -17.37 -19.20 -0.23
N GLU A 348 -16.10 -19.33 0.15
CA GLU A 348 -15.67 -20.16 1.29
C GLU A 348 -16.20 -19.64 2.63
N VAL A 349 -16.21 -18.32 2.83
CA VAL A 349 -16.76 -17.70 4.05
C VAL A 349 -18.28 -17.92 4.14
N ASN A 350 -18.99 -17.75 3.02
CA ASN A 350 -20.43 -17.90 2.96
C ASN A 350 -20.89 -19.36 3.08
N SER A 351 -20.12 -20.31 2.54
CA SER A 351 -20.40 -21.75 2.69
C SER A 351 -20.06 -22.28 4.08
N GLY A 352 -19.26 -21.54 4.87
CA GLY A 352 -18.69 -21.98 6.13
C GLY A 352 -17.47 -22.89 5.97
N THR A 353 -16.95 -23.10 4.76
CA THR A 353 -15.66 -23.75 4.51
C THR A 353 -14.54 -22.99 5.20
N ARG A 354 -14.56 -21.65 5.15
CA ARG A 354 -13.65 -20.77 5.86
C ARG A 354 -14.33 -20.24 7.12
N VAL A 355 -13.98 -20.85 8.26
CA VAL A 355 -14.57 -20.49 9.56
C VAL A 355 -13.88 -19.27 10.15
N LEU A 356 -14.63 -18.17 10.21
CA LEU A 356 -14.17 -16.93 10.82
C LEU A 356 -14.13 -17.00 12.36
N THR A 357 -13.12 -16.39 12.94
CA THR A 357 -12.82 -16.23 14.37
C THR A 357 -12.84 -14.74 14.75
N ASP A 358 -12.74 -14.44 16.04
CA ASP A 358 -12.68 -13.05 16.51
C ASP A 358 -11.33 -12.37 16.15
N ASN A 359 -10.33 -13.17 15.76
CA ASN A 359 -9.03 -12.70 15.32
C ASN A 359 -8.97 -12.35 13.81
N ASP A 360 -9.97 -12.78 13.04
CA ASP A 360 -10.06 -12.54 11.58
C ASP A 360 -10.60 -11.16 11.26
N ILE A 361 -10.40 -10.68 10.02
CA ILE A 361 -10.82 -9.37 9.53
C ILE A 361 -12.33 -9.20 9.39
N LEU A 362 -12.99 -8.84 10.49
CA LEU A 362 -14.43 -8.67 10.56
C LEU A 362 -14.87 -7.23 10.37
N GLY A 363 -15.79 -7.01 9.45
CA GLY A 363 -16.51 -5.75 9.30
C GLY A 363 -17.50 -5.49 10.44
N PRO A 364 -17.96 -4.23 10.57
CA PRO A 364 -18.86 -3.82 11.65
C PRO A 364 -20.10 -4.72 11.78
N LYS A 365 -20.70 -5.15 10.65
CA LYS A 365 -21.90 -6.01 10.68
C LYS A 365 -21.60 -7.40 11.24
N GLU A 366 -20.50 -8.02 10.79
CA GLU A 366 -20.12 -9.37 11.26
C GLU A 366 -19.74 -9.34 12.74
N ARG A 367 -19.09 -8.28 13.22
CA ARG A 367 -18.82 -8.10 14.65
C ARG A 367 -20.08 -7.97 15.48
N ILE A 368 -21.02 -7.13 15.04
CA ILE A 368 -22.31 -6.98 15.73
C ILE A 368 -23.03 -8.32 15.79
N LYS A 369 -23.08 -9.06 14.67
CA LYS A 369 -23.70 -10.39 14.59
C LYS A 369 -23.07 -11.37 15.57
N ARG A 370 -21.74 -11.40 15.69
CA ARG A 370 -21.03 -12.26 16.66
C ARG A 370 -21.28 -11.84 18.10
N LYS A 371 -21.26 -10.55 18.39
CA LYS A 371 -21.57 -10.02 19.72
C LYS A 371 -23.00 -10.37 20.13
N VAL A 372 -23.96 -10.23 19.22
CA VAL A 372 -25.36 -10.66 19.44
C VAL A 372 -25.40 -12.15 19.74
N LYS A 373 -24.74 -12.99 18.95
CA LYS A 373 -24.72 -14.45 19.17
C LYS A 373 -24.13 -14.81 20.53
N LYS A 374 -22.99 -14.20 20.90
CA LYS A 374 -22.35 -14.44 22.20
C LYS A 374 -23.27 -14.02 23.37
N LEU A 375 -23.92 -12.87 23.27
CA LEU A 375 -24.89 -12.42 24.27
C LEU A 375 -26.13 -13.32 24.32
N GLU A 376 -26.61 -13.78 23.16
CA GLU A 376 -27.73 -14.74 23.07
C GLU A 376 -27.39 -16.04 23.79
N ASP A 377 -26.20 -16.60 23.54
CA ASP A 377 -25.72 -17.82 24.20
C ASP A 377 -25.60 -17.60 25.73
N GLU A 378 -25.00 -16.49 26.18
CA GLU A 378 -24.85 -16.15 27.61
C GLU A 378 -26.19 -15.92 28.33
N ILE A 379 -27.18 -15.30 27.66
CA ILE A 379 -28.52 -15.07 28.24
C ILE A 379 -29.32 -16.36 28.23
N PHE A 380 -29.20 -17.17 27.18
CA PHE A 380 -29.86 -18.47 27.08
C PHE A 380 -29.37 -19.42 28.20
N GLU A 381 -28.06 -19.46 28.47
CA GLU A 381 -27.50 -20.22 29.59
C GLU A 381 -28.09 -19.82 30.96
N LYS A 382 -28.47 -18.55 31.12
CA LYS A 382 -29.04 -18.02 32.38
C LYS A 382 -30.55 -18.20 32.49
N THR A 383 -31.26 -18.06 31.38
CA THR A 383 -32.74 -17.98 31.36
C THR A 383 -33.41 -19.28 30.93
N GLY A 384 -32.74 -20.09 30.09
CA GLY A 384 -33.34 -21.21 29.39
C GLY A 384 -34.34 -20.82 28.30
N ASP A 385 -34.58 -19.52 28.08
CA ASP A 385 -35.54 -19.00 27.09
C ASP A 385 -34.78 -18.39 25.90
N LYS A 386 -34.87 -19.08 24.76
CA LYS A 386 -34.18 -18.70 23.53
C LYS A 386 -34.75 -17.43 22.89
N ASP A 387 -36.06 -17.21 22.98
CA ASP A 387 -36.70 -16.06 22.35
C ASP A 387 -36.40 -14.79 23.17
N GLN A 388 -36.44 -14.90 24.49
CA GLN A 388 -36.00 -13.83 25.39
C GLN A 388 -34.52 -13.49 25.17
N ALA A 389 -33.64 -14.50 25.13
CA ALA A 389 -32.20 -14.30 24.93
C ALA A 389 -31.88 -13.55 23.63
N LYS A 390 -32.55 -13.92 22.54
CA LYS A 390 -32.38 -13.28 21.24
C LYS A 390 -32.87 -11.83 21.22
N ALA A 391 -34.00 -11.54 21.86
CA ALA A 391 -34.54 -10.18 21.94
C ALA A 391 -33.62 -9.26 22.77
N ASP A 392 -33.19 -9.74 23.94
CA ASP A 392 -32.33 -8.99 24.85
C ASP A 392 -30.94 -8.76 24.25
N ALA A 393 -30.35 -9.79 23.60
CA ALA A 393 -29.06 -9.68 22.92
C ALA A 393 -29.07 -8.63 21.80
N ARG A 394 -30.14 -8.60 20.98
CA ARG A 394 -30.31 -7.60 19.92
C ARG A 394 -30.43 -6.19 20.50
N HIS A 395 -31.23 -6.02 21.55
CA HIS A 395 -31.40 -4.73 22.21
C HIS A 395 -30.07 -4.21 22.80
N LEU A 396 -29.32 -5.08 23.48
CA LEU A 396 -28.01 -4.74 24.06
C LEU A 396 -26.97 -4.42 22.98
N ALA A 397 -26.90 -5.22 21.91
CA ALA A 397 -25.98 -4.96 20.82
C ALA A 397 -26.30 -3.65 20.08
N HIS A 398 -27.58 -3.35 19.88
CA HIS A 398 -27.99 -2.10 19.24
C HIS A 398 -27.60 -0.88 20.08
N ARG A 399 -27.84 -0.92 21.39
CA ARG A 399 -27.41 0.14 22.32
C ARG A 399 -25.90 0.37 22.23
N HIS A 400 -25.12 -0.69 22.21
CA HIS A 400 -23.67 -0.60 22.06
C HIS A 400 -23.20 -0.13 20.67
N SER A 401 -23.98 -0.37 19.61
CA SER A 401 -23.65 0.16 18.27
C SER A 401 -23.94 1.65 18.14
N GLN A 402 -24.90 2.17 18.92
CA GLN A 402 -25.25 3.60 18.94
C GLN A 402 -24.32 4.43 19.83
N GLU A 403 -23.67 3.82 20.81
CA GLU A 403 -22.46 4.36 21.41
C GLU A 403 -21.36 4.35 20.34
N LYS A 404 -21.43 5.29 19.38
CA LYS A 404 -20.31 5.61 18.48
C LYS A 404 -19.14 5.88 19.42
N LYS A 405 -18.25 4.91 19.57
CA LYS A 405 -16.97 5.17 20.21
C LYS A 405 -16.28 6.14 19.28
N ASP A 406 -16.04 7.35 19.76
CA ASP A 406 -15.03 8.17 19.15
C ASP A 406 -13.71 7.42 19.32
N TYR A 407 -13.31 6.73 18.26
CA TYR A 407 -12.10 5.94 18.29
C TYR A 407 -10.86 6.82 18.28
N THR A 408 -10.99 8.15 18.17
CA THR A 408 -9.88 9.10 18.30
C THR A 408 -9.20 8.94 19.66
N GLU A 409 -9.95 8.95 20.76
CA GLU A 409 -9.39 8.72 22.11
C GLU A 409 -8.78 7.32 22.23
N TYR A 410 -9.38 6.32 21.59
CA TYR A 410 -8.86 4.97 21.56
C TYR A 410 -7.52 4.88 20.80
N PHE A 411 -7.38 5.57 19.67
CA PHE A 411 -6.15 5.61 18.89
C PHE A 411 -5.06 6.43 19.58
N GLU A 412 -5.39 7.56 20.18
CA GLU A 412 -4.44 8.31 21.00
C GLU A 412 -3.93 7.45 22.16
N ALA A 413 -4.84 6.74 22.84
CA ALA A 413 -4.49 5.82 23.91
C ALA A 413 -3.66 4.63 23.40
N LEU A 414 -4.03 4.04 22.26
CA LEU A 414 -3.31 2.92 21.64
C LEU A 414 -1.92 3.36 21.19
N ASN A 415 -1.79 4.48 20.48
CA ASN A 415 -0.50 5.07 20.08
C ASN A 415 0.36 5.34 21.30
N LYS A 416 -0.19 5.94 22.36
CA LYS A 416 0.52 6.17 23.62
C LYS A 416 0.97 4.86 24.28
N ALA A 417 0.12 3.84 24.29
CA ALA A 417 0.45 2.52 24.83
C ALA A 417 1.50 1.79 23.99
N LEU A 418 1.43 1.87 22.67
CA LEU A 418 2.39 1.31 21.73
C LEU A 418 3.75 1.97 21.83
N HIS A 419 3.79 3.31 21.84
CA HIS A 419 5.01 4.07 22.08
C HIS A 419 5.63 3.69 23.42
N LYS A 420 4.82 3.54 24.48
CA LYS A 420 5.30 3.07 25.78
C LYS A 420 5.88 1.66 25.71
N ARG A 421 5.14 0.67 25.16
CA ARG A 421 5.60 -0.72 25.03
C ARG A 421 6.88 -0.83 24.21
N ARG A 422 7.00 -0.05 23.13
CA ARG A 422 8.22 0.00 22.29
C ARG A 422 9.38 0.65 23.01
N ARG A 423 9.16 1.74 23.74
CA ARG A 423 10.22 2.36 24.54
C ARG A 423 10.76 1.38 25.57
N GLU A 424 9.87 0.64 26.24
CA GLU A 424 10.23 -0.41 27.18
C GLU A 424 10.99 -1.57 26.51
N LYS A 425 10.57 -2.02 25.32
CA LYS A 425 11.31 -3.03 24.52
C LYS A 425 12.70 -2.53 24.12
N ASN A 426 12.81 -1.32 23.58
CA ASN A 426 14.08 -0.72 23.15
C ASN A 426 15.05 -0.50 24.32
N GLU A 427 14.55 -0.04 25.48
CA GLU A 427 15.35 0.08 26.70
C GLU A 427 15.88 -1.29 27.14
N LYS A 428 15.04 -2.33 27.10
CA LYS A 428 15.44 -3.71 27.42
C LYS A 428 16.48 -4.26 26.45
N ASP A 429 16.27 -4.11 25.15
CA ASP A 429 17.18 -4.62 24.11
C ASP A 429 18.53 -3.89 24.17
N SER A 430 18.54 -2.58 24.46
CA SER A 430 19.76 -1.80 24.66
C SER A 430 20.54 -2.29 25.89
N LEU A 431 19.86 -2.61 26.99
CA LEU A 431 20.49 -3.18 28.19
C LEU A 431 21.12 -4.54 27.90
N GLU A 432 20.40 -5.41 27.19
CA GLU A 432 20.86 -6.76 26.82
C GLU A 432 22.09 -6.69 25.90
N ARG A 433 22.08 -5.83 24.87
CA ARG A 433 23.26 -5.58 24.02
C ARG A 433 24.46 -5.10 24.85
N GLY A 434 24.22 -4.21 25.81
CA GLY A 434 25.26 -3.70 26.72
C GLY A 434 25.84 -4.78 27.65
N GLU A 435 25.04 -5.77 28.08
CA GLU A 435 25.53 -6.92 28.85
C GLU A 435 26.33 -7.90 28.00
N ILE A 436 25.87 -8.19 26.78
CA ILE A 436 26.59 -9.05 25.83
C ILE A 436 27.97 -8.46 25.54
N LEU A 437 28.06 -7.15 25.28
CA LEU A 437 29.32 -6.47 25.05
C LEU A 437 30.25 -6.53 26.28
N ARG A 438 29.73 -6.33 27.49
CA ARG A 438 30.49 -6.48 28.74
C ARG A 438 31.00 -7.91 28.95
N ARG A 439 30.20 -8.93 28.63
CA ARG A 439 30.62 -10.34 28.68
C ARG A 439 31.70 -10.65 27.64
N TYR A 440 31.59 -10.09 26.45
CA TYR A 440 32.59 -10.25 25.39
C TYR A 440 33.93 -9.62 25.78
N LEU A 441 33.91 -8.38 26.28
CA LEU A 441 35.12 -7.67 26.72
C LEU A 441 35.80 -8.33 27.93
N SER A 442 35.03 -8.83 28.89
CA SER A 442 35.60 -9.53 30.06
C SER A 442 36.24 -10.89 29.73
N LYS A 443 35.80 -11.56 28.65
CA LYS A 443 36.45 -12.76 28.13
C LYS A 443 37.73 -12.46 27.35
N ARG A 444 37.87 -11.26 26.77
CA ARG A 444 39.04 -10.87 25.96
C ARG A 444 40.20 -10.31 26.80
N LEU A 445 39.92 -9.90 28.03
CA LEU A 445 40.88 -9.39 29.01
C LEU A 445 41.44 -10.49 29.95
N LYS A 446 41.02 -11.74 29.76
CA LYS A 446 41.59 -12.93 30.39
C LYS A 446 42.35 -13.72 29.33
#